data_AF-A0AAU9VTG8-F1
#
_entry.id   AF-A0AAU9VTG8-F1
#
_cell.length_a   1.000
_cell.length_b   1.000
_cell.length_c   1.000
_cell.angle_alpha   90.00
_cell.angle_beta   90.00
_cell.angle_gamma   90.00
#
_symmetry.space_group_name_H-M   'P 1'
#
loop_
_entity.id
_entity.type
_entity.pdbx_description
1 polymer ?
#
loop_
_entity_poly.entity_id
_entity_poly.type
_entity_poly.pdbx_seq_one_letter_code
_entity_poly.pdbx_strand_id
1 'polypeptide(L)'
;MLLKQLPYPCRYSDMIHVPRFGRPVPEISMMTNAVLDWINIEDGHHLTDFNQPFLYCASLRTHANAIHQEGAVLNNCWGFIYGTVRSVCCPLQNQRIVCNGHKRVHALKFQPTVTPNGLIANLYGPVCEWKYTCIQK
;
A
#
# COMPACT_ATOMS: atom_id res chain seq x y z
N MET A 1 -15.17 -7.10 10.38
CA MET A 1 -15.16 -7.87 9.12
C MET A 1 -14.00 -7.40 8.23
N LEU A 2 -14.03 -6.15 7.77
CA LEU A 2 -12.96 -5.57 6.94
C LEU A 2 -11.55 -5.67 7.55
N LEU A 3 -11.38 -5.29 8.81
CA LEU A 3 -10.07 -5.37 9.51
C LEU A 3 -9.45 -6.77 9.53
N LYS A 4 -10.23 -7.84 9.38
CA LYS A 4 -9.69 -9.21 9.31
C LYS A 4 -9.05 -9.49 7.95
N GLN A 5 -9.51 -8.83 6.89
CA GLN A 5 -9.04 -9.02 5.52
C GLN A 5 -7.88 -8.12 5.12
N LEU A 6 -7.72 -6.96 5.76
CA LEU A 6 -6.63 -6.03 5.47
C LEU A 6 -5.22 -6.62 5.74
N PRO A 7 -4.97 -7.33 6.86
CA PRO A 7 -3.65 -7.93 7.14
C PRO A 7 -3.30 -9.03 6.14
N TYR A 8 -4.27 -9.88 5.79
CA TYR A 8 -4.09 -10.99 4.86
C TYR A 8 -5.40 -11.35 4.14
N PRO A 9 -5.38 -11.60 2.82
CA PRO A 9 -6.58 -12.01 2.09
C PRO A 9 -7.17 -13.30 2.67
N CYS A 10 -8.42 -13.26 3.13
CA CYS A 10 -9.16 -14.46 3.55
C CYS A 10 -10.51 -14.54 2.84
N ARG A 11 -11.04 -15.74 2.63
CA ARG A 11 -12.32 -15.92 1.97
C ARG A 11 -13.45 -15.52 2.91
N TYR A 12 -14.55 -15.00 2.36
CA TYR A 12 -15.75 -14.71 3.16
C TYR A 12 -16.36 -15.96 3.81
N SER A 13 -16.19 -17.15 3.19
CA SER A 13 -16.55 -18.43 3.80
C SER A 13 -15.85 -18.66 5.14
N ASP A 14 -14.57 -18.30 5.22
CA ASP A 14 -13.74 -18.46 6.42
C ASP A 14 -14.18 -17.49 7.53
N MET A 15 -15.01 -16.50 7.20
CA MET A 15 -15.59 -15.54 8.13
C MET A 15 -16.92 -16.00 8.71
N ILE A 16 -17.66 -16.89 8.03
CA ILE A 16 -18.91 -17.47 8.58
C ILE A 16 -18.62 -18.28 9.84
N HIS A 17 -17.54 -19.07 9.83
CA HIS A 17 -17.16 -19.93 10.94
C HIS A 17 -16.60 -19.17 12.16
N VAL A 18 -16.46 -17.84 12.06
CA VAL A 18 -16.03 -17.01 13.19
C VAL A 18 -17.25 -16.65 14.04
N PRO A 19 -17.28 -16.99 15.34
CA PRO A 19 -18.45 -16.76 16.21
C PRO A 19 -18.94 -15.30 16.24
N ARG A 20 -18.05 -14.34 15.97
CA ARG A 20 -18.37 -12.90 15.97
C ARG A 20 -19.11 -12.40 14.73
N PHE A 21 -19.07 -13.13 13.61
CA PHE A 21 -19.51 -12.58 12.33
C PHE A 21 -20.83 -13.18 11.82
N GLY A 22 -21.13 -14.45 12.09
CA GLY A 22 -22.47 -15.08 12.09
C GLY A 22 -23.47 -14.79 10.95
N ARG A 23 -23.05 -14.11 9.88
CA ARG A 23 -23.89 -13.57 8.79
C ARG A 23 -23.62 -14.36 7.52
N PRO A 24 -24.59 -14.48 6.61
CA PRO A 24 -24.37 -15.16 5.33
C PRO A 24 -23.33 -14.42 4.48
N VAL A 25 -22.56 -15.15 3.65
CA VAL A 25 -21.49 -14.57 2.80
C VAL A 25 -21.90 -13.29 2.05
N PRO A 26 -23.08 -13.22 1.40
CA PRO A 26 -23.46 -12.04 0.64
C PRO A 26 -23.54 -10.77 1.51
N GLU A 27 -24.09 -10.88 2.73
CA GLU A 27 -24.16 -9.75 3.66
C GLU A 27 -22.77 -9.28 4.08
N ILE A 28 -21.87 -10.22 4.40
CA ILE A 28 -20.47 -9.89 4.75
C ILE A 28 -19.79 -9.17 3.60
N SER A 29 -19.97 -9.65 2.36
CA SER A 29 -19.37 -9.03 1.18
C SER A 29 -19.92 -7.62 0.94
N MET A 30 -21.24 -7.43 1.02
CA MET A 30 -21.87 -6.12 0.81
C MET A 30 -21.38 -5.11 1.85
N MET A 31 -21.40 -5.49 3.13
CA MET A 31 -20.94 -4.61 4.21
C MET A 31 -19.45 -4.27 4.08
N THR A 32 -18.62 -5.27 3.76
CA THR A 32 -17.16 -5.07 3.61
C THR A 32 -16.85 -4.14 2.45
N ASN A 33 -17.45 -4.38 1.28
CA ASN A 33 -17.22 -3.55 0.10
C ASN A 33 -17.74 -2.12 0.32
N ALA A 34 -18.94 -1.95 0.90
CA ALA A 34 -19.47 -0.62 1.18
C ALA A 34 -18.57 0.21 2.10
N VAL A 35 -18.02 -0.41 3.16
CA VAL A 35 -17.08 0.27 4.07
C VAL A 35 -15.74 0.53 3.37
N LEU A 36 -15.25 -0.41 2.56
CA LEU A 36 -14.00 -0.24 1.81
C LEU A 36 -14.10 0.88 0.77
N ASP A 37 -15.21 0.95 0.04
CA ASP A 37 -15.47 2.00 -0.93
C ASP A 37 -15.55 3.37 -0.25
N TRP A 38 -16.23 3.46 0.90
CA TRP A 38 -16.28 4.68 1.70
C TRP A 38 -14.89 5.13 2.18
N ILE A 39 -14.08 4.23 2.74
CA ILE A 39 -12.70 4.54 3.16
C ILE A 39 -11.87 4.99 1.96
N ASN A 40 -12.01 4.34 0.80
CA ASN A 40 -11.24 4.70 -0.38
C ASN A 40 -11.63 6.09 -0.92
N ILE A 41 -12.92 6.46 -0.85
CA ILE A 41 -13.40 7.78 -1.26
C ILE A 41 -12.90 8.87 -0.30
N GLU A 42 -13.04 8.65 1.01
CA GLU A 42 -12.67 9.65 2.01
C GLU A 42 -11.15 9.75 2.21
N ASP A 43 -10.47 8.61 2.40
CA ASP A 43 -9.08 8.55 2.85
C ASP A 43 -8.09 8.11 1.78
N GLY A 44 -8.54 7.77 0.56
CA GLY A 44 -7.66 7.30 -0.51
C GLY A 44 -6.56 8.30 -0.88
N HIS A 45 -6.85 9.59 -0.73
CA HIS A 45 -5.90 10.68 -0.99
C HIS A 45 -4.65 10.63 -0.09
N HIS A 46 -4.74 10.03 1.11
CA HIS A 46 -3.58 9.85 1.99
C HIS A 46 -2.48 8.96 1.39
N LEU A 47 -2.85 8.08 0.46
CA LEU A 47 -1.92 7.17 -0.22
C LEU A 47 -1.42 7.73 -1.55
N THR A 48 -2.03 8.78 -2.10
CA THR A 48 -1.63 9.38 -3.39
C THR A 48 -0.87 10.69 -3.20
N ASP A 49 -1.16 11.42 -2.13
CA ASP A 49 -0.67 12.78 -1.95
C ASP A 49 0.53 12.78 -1.02
N PHE A 50 1.62 13.42 -1.44
CA PHE A 50 2.76 13.66 -0.55
C PHE A 50 2.48 14.71 0.53
N ASN A 51 1.33 15.40 0.49
CA ASN A 51 0.98 16.43 1.47
C ASN A 51 0.44 15.85 2.79
N GLN A 52 1.23 14.97 3.40
CA GLN A 52 0.87 14.30 4.65
C GLN A 52 1.45 15.03 5.87
N PRO A 53 0.76 15.00 7.02
CA PRO A 53 1.25 15.61 8.26
C PRO A 53 2.61 15.07 8.72
N PHE A 54 2.94 13.82 8.37
CA PHE A 54 4.21 13.20 8.74
C PHE A 54 5.35 13.50 7.74
N LEU A 55 5.05 14.14 6.59
CA LEU A 55 6.00 14.50 5.53
C LEU A 55 6.29 16.01 5.49
N TYR A 56 6.42 16.65 6.65
CA TYR A 56 6.87 18.05 6.75
C TYR A 56 8.39 18.15 6.82
N CYS A 57 8.95 19.33 6.49
CA CYS A 57 10.38 19.51 6.26
C CYS A 57 11.27 19.02 7.42
N ALA A 58 10.87 19.20 8.68
CA ALA A 58 11.70 18.77 9.81
C ALA A 58 11.73 17.23 9.96
N SER A 59 10.61 16.55 9.71
CA SER A 59 10.57 15.08 9.67
C SER A 59 11.41 14.52 8.53
N LEU A 60 11.27 15.09 7.32
CA LEU A 60 12.07 14.67 6.16
C LEU A 60 13.57 14.85 6.40
N ARG A 61 13.97 15.96 7.01
CA ARG A 61 15.38 16.20 7.37
C ARG A 61 15.88 15.23 8.43
N THR A 62 15.04 14.90 9.42
CA THR A 62 15.36 13.88 10.43
C THR A 62 15.58 12.53 9.78
N HIS A 63 14.69 12.14 8.87
CA HIS A 63 14.82 10.92 8.08
C HIS A 63 16.08 10.91 7.22
N ALA A 64 16.37 12.00 6.52
CA ALA A 64 17.56 12.09 5.66
C ALA A 64 18.87 12.03 6.44
N ASN A 65 18.93 12.71 7.59
CA ASN A 65 20.08 12.64 8.47
C ASN A 65 20.29 11.23 9.01
N ALA A 66 19.22 10.55 9.46
CA ALA A 66 19.32 9.19 9.95
C ALA A 66 19.81 8.22 8.85
N ILE A 67 19.25 8.32 7.64
CA ILE A 67 19.68 7.49 6.50
C ILE A 67 21.16 7.75 6.14
N HIS A 68 21.60 9.01 6.15
CA HIS A 68 22.98 9.36 5.87
C HIS A 68 23.95 8.86 6.95
N GLN A 69 23.56 8.93 8.23
CA GLN A 69 24.34 8.39 9.34
C GLN A 69 24.55 6.86 9.24
N GLU A 70 23.57 6.15 8.70
CA GLU A 70 23.68 4.71 8.39
C GLU A 70 24.54 4.40 7.14
N GLY A 71 25.13 5.42 6.51
CA GLY A 71 26.11 5.27 5.43
C GLY A 71 25.54 5.50 4.02
N ALA A 72 24.35 6.08 3.87
CA ALA A 72 23.86 6.46 2.56
C ALA A 72 24.72 7.57 1.92
N VAL A 73 25.02 7.42 0.64
CA VAL A 73 25.84 8.37 -0.13
C VAL A 73 25.18 9.75 -0.25
N LEU A 74 23.85 9.77 -0.34
CA LEU A 74 23.07 11.00 -0.47
C LEU A 74 22.68 11.53 0.91
N ASN A 75 22.90 12.83 1.14
CA ASN A 75 22.55 13.51 2.39
C ASN A 75 21.08 13.99 2.44
N ASN A 76 20.33 13.81 1.36
CA ASN A 76 18.94 14.25 1.22
C ASN A 76 17.96 13.10 0.95
N CYS A 77 18.41 11.85 1.05
CA CYS A 77 17.55 10.68 0.89
C CYS A 77 16.65 10.52 2.11
N TRP A 78 15.35 10.78 1.99
CA TRP A 78 14.41 10.72 3.12
C TRP A 78 13.52 9.47 3.12
N GLY A 79 13.58 8.64 2.08
CA GLY A 79 12.72 7.47 1.92
C GLY A 79 13.18 6.56 0.79
N PHE A 80 12.54 5.41 0.68
CA PHE A 80 12.94 4.33 -0.23
C PHE A 80 11.80 3.91 -1.14
N ILE A 81 12.13 3.51 -2.37
CA ILE A 81 11.19 2.86 -3.26
C ILE A 81 11.14 1.38 -2.87
N TYR A 82 9.98 0.91 -2.44
CA TYR A 82 9.80 -0.47 -2.00
C TYR A 82 8.98 -1.25 -3.01
N GLY A 83 9.57 -2.24 -3.67
CA GLY A 83 8.85 -3.10 -4.61
C GLY A 83 7.98 -4.12 -3.88
N THR A 84 6.65 -3.95 -3.91
CA THR A 84 5.72 -4.91 -3.29
C THR A 84 4.98 -5.72 -4.34
N VAL A 85 4.94 -7.03 -4.10
CA VAL A 85 4.08 -7.98 -4.83
C VAL A 85 3.02 -8.49 -3.87
N ARG A 86 1.75 -8.13 -4.08
CA ARG A 86 0.64 -8.60 -3.26
C ARG A 86 -0.17 -9.64 -4.01
N SER A 87 -0.16 -10.88 -3.54
CA SER A 87 -0.95 -11.96 -4.13
C SER A 87 -2.44 -11.66 -4.01
N VAL A 88 -3.17 -11.93 -5.09
CA VAL A 88 -4.63 -11.83 -5.15
C VAL A 88 -5.22 -13.16 -5.59
N CYS A 89 -6.51 -13.36 -5.32
CA CYS A 89 -7.24 -14.48 -5.90
C CYS A 89 -7.19 -14.41 -7.43
N CYS A 90 -7.21 -15.56 -8.10
CA CYS A 90 -7.29 -15.62 -9.56
C CYS A 90 -8.56 -14.89 -10.02
N PRO A 91 -8.45 -13.77 -10.77
CA PRO A 91 -9.62 -13.04 -11.19
C PRO A 91 -10.33 -13.79 -12.34
N LEU A 92 -11.63 -13.57 -12.52
CA LEU A 92 -12.36 -14.16 -13.65
C LEU A 92 -12.01 -13.48 -14.99
N GLN A 93 -11.69 -12.19 -14.95
CA GLN A 93 -11.33 -11.38 -16.09
C GLN A 93 -9.89 -10.86 -15.95
N ASN A 94 -9.25 -10.52 -17.06
CA ASN A 94 -7.92 -9.88 -17.07
C ASN A 94 -6.81 -10.65 -16.32
N GLN A 95 -6.92 -11.98 -16.22
CA GLN A 95 -5.96 -12.85 -15.53
C GLN A 95 -4.51 -12.64 -15.98
N ARG A 96 -4.31 -12.40 -17.29
CA ARG A 96 -3.00 -12.17 -17.88
C ARG A 96 -2.31 -10.93 -17.30
N ILE A 97 -3.07 -9.87 -17.00
CA ILE A 97 -2.54 -8.59 -16.49
C ILE A 97 -1.96 -8.77 -15.09
N VAL A 98 -2.63 -9.55 -14.25
CA VAL A 98 -2.19 -9.79 -12.87
C VAL A 98 -1.32 -11.05 -12.73
N CYS A 99 -1.00 -11.77 -13.81
CA CYS A 99 -0.20 -12.97 -13.73
C CYS A 99 1.28 -12.62 -13.47
N ASN A 100 1.82 -13.04 -12.32
CA ASN A 100 3.23 -12.89 -12.01
C ASN A 100 3.97 -14.21 -12.22
N GLY A 101 4.45 -14.43 -13.45
CA GLY A 101 5.13 -15.67 -13.84
C GLY A 101 6.34 -16.03 -12.97
N HIS A 102 7.10 -15.05 -12.51
CA HIS A 102 8.27 -15.29 -11.65
C HIS A 102 7.89 -15.92 -10.30
N LYS A 103 6.78 -15.45 -9.69
CA LYS A 103 6.28 -15.99 -8.42
C LYS A 103 5.21 -17.08 -8.61
N ARG A 104 4.81 -17.36 -9.85
CA ARG A 104 3.76 -18.32 -10.24
C ARG A 104 2.43 -18.08 -9.50
N VAL A 105 2.09 -16.81 -9.25
CA VAL A 105 0.84 -16.39 -8.59
C VAL A 105 0.19 -15.23 -9.34
N HIS A 106 -1.11 -15.03 -9.18
CA HIS A 106 -1.76 -13.77 -9.55
C HIS A 106 -1.46 -12.73 -8.47
N ALA A 107 -0.95 -11.57 -8.85
CA ALA A 107 -0.53 -10.54 -7.91
C ALA A 107 -0.61 -9.12 -8.51
N LEU A 108 -0.89 -8.16 -7.64
CA LEU A 108 -0.70 -6.75 -7.90
C LEU A 108 0.75 -6.37 -7.58
N LYS A 109 1.37 -5.59 -8.46
CA LYS A 109 2.73 -5.07 -8.29
C LYS A 109 2.64 -3.55 -8.19
N PHE A 110 3.27 -2.99 -7.17
CA PHE A 110 3.32 -1.55 -6.94
C PHE A 110 4.66 -1.21 -6.26
N GLN A 111 5.11 0.04 -6.42
CA GLN A 111 6.41 0.51 -5.96
C GLN A 111 6.26 1.75 -5.08
N PRO A 112 5.71 1.60 -3.86
CA PRO A 112 5.47 2.71 -2.96
C PRO A 112 6.77 3.40 -2.54
N THR A 113 6.67 4.69 -2.27
CA THR A 113 7.66 5.42 -1.48
C THR A 113 7.38 5.18 -0.01
N VAL A 114 8.36 4.71 0.74
CA VAL A 114 8.26 4.36 2.17
C VAL A 114 9.25 5.18 2.97
N THR A 115 8.81 5.76 4.08
CA THR A 115 9.66 6.51 5.01
C THR A 115 10.39 5.56 5.98
N PRO A 116 11.50 5.99 6.61
CA PRO A 116 12.28 5.16 7.54
C PRO A 116 11.50 4.61 8.74
N ASN A 117 10.40 5.27 9.12
CA ASN A 117 9.50 4.80 10.18
C ASN A 117 8.50 3.72 9.71
N GLY A 118 8.58 3.27 8.46
CA GLY A 118 7.74 2.21 7.89
C GLY A 118 6.39 2.68 7.34
N LEU A 119 6.08 3.98 7.37
CA LEU A 119 4.87 4.52 6.76
C LEU A 119 5.01 4.59 5.22
N ILE A 120 3.92 4.31 4.52
CA ILE A 120 3.84 4.51 3.08
C ILE A 120 3.55 6.00 2.84
N ALA A 121 4.50 6.69 2.21
CA ALA A 121 4.37 8.10 1.85
C ALA A 121 3.54 8.30 0.57
N ASN A 122 3.67 7.37 -0.39
CA ASN A 122 2.86 7.36 -1.61
C ASN A 122 2.84 5.94 -2.18
N LEU A 123 1.67 5.42 -2.54
CA LEU A 123 1.46 4.08 -3.08
C LEU A 123 1.90 3.95 -4.54
N TYR A 124 1.76 5.01 -5.34
CA TYR A 124 2.15 5.02 -6.75
C TYR A 124 3.67 5.06 -6.92
N GLY A 125 4.36 5.67 -5.96
CA GLY A 125 5.80 5.90 -6.02
C GLY A 125 6.16 7.14 -6.86
N PRO A 126 7.46 7.43 -7.02
CA PRO A 126 7.90 8.53 -7.86
C PRO A 126 7.67 8.19 -9.32
N VAL A 127 6.93 9.05 -10.03
CA VAL A 127 6.82 8.96 -11.49
C VAL A 127 8.13 9.50 -12.06
N CYS A 128 8.99 8.61 -12.54
CA CYS A 128 10.20 9.01 -13.23
C CYS A 128 9.81 9.67 -14.57
N GLU A 129 9.55 10.98 -14.56
CA GLU A 129 9.99 11.79 -15.70
C GLU A 129 11.52 11.78 -15.68
N TRP A 130 12.17 11.81 -16.84
CA TRP A 130 13.62 11.62 -17.05
C TRP A 130 14.54 12.70 -16.43
N LYS A 131 14.21 13.21 -15.26
CA LYS A 131 15.05 14.07 -14.44
C LYS A 131 15.36 13.33 -13.14
N TYR A 132 16.64 13.06 -12.94
CA TYR A 132 17.22 12.69 -11.66
C TYR A 132 16.97 13.83 -10.67
N THR A 133 15.77 13.91 -10.12
CA THR A 133 15.44 14.91 -9.11
C THR A 133 14.58 14.28 -8.05
N CYS A 134 15.15 14.29 -6.85
CA CYS A 134 14.46 14.19 -5.58
C CYS A 134 13.16 15.00 -5.66
N ILE A 135 12.05 14.41 -5.21
CA ILE A 135 10.82 15.17 -4.92
C ILE A 135 11.19 16.13 -3.78
N GLN A 136 11.59 17.35 -4.14
CA GLN A 136 11.77 18.45 -3.22
C GLN A 136 10.40 19.09 -3.04
N LYS A 137 9.91 19.05 -1.81
CA LYS A 137 8.96 20.06 -1.33
C LYS A 137 9.73 21.31 -0.94
#